data_AF-A0A920ADG6-F1
#
_entry.id   AF-A0A920ADG6-F1
#
_cell.length_a   1.000
_cell.length_b   1.000
_cell.length_c   1.000
_cell.angle_alpha   90.00
_cell.angle_beta   90.00
_cell.angle_gamma   90.00
#
_symmetry.space_group_name_H-M   'P 1'
#
loop_
_entity.id
_entity.type
_entity.pdbx_description
1 polymer ?
#
loop_
_entity_poly.entity_id
_entity_poly.type
_entity_poly.pdbx_seq_one_letter_code
_entity_poly.pdbx_strand_id
1 'polypeptide(L)'
;MKKIFYILLFIPLFGFSQTQVDCSLLTVTDVIFQNDSITFEIFNADTVDSHYPYVAFTLDANGDTIQNGQMNYYMTFAGTSSFFLYTHNLEFGPLNLPSIIYPLTIYFTYSNLTGENPGQYTCELIYNPQMDMNHVVPNQTKIKVKTIDILGRASEDVLNKILIDVYDDGSFQKRIIIE
;
A
#
# COMPACT_ATOMS: atom_id res chain seq x y z
N MET A 1 -26.61 43.04 37.06
CA MET A 1 -25.98 42.18 36.03
C MET A 1 -25.22 41.02 36.70
N LYS A 2 -25.91 40.00 37.23
CA LYS A 2 -25.27 38.85 37.94
C LYS A 2 -25.99 37.50 37.74
N LYS A 3 -26.96 37.42 36.82
CA LYS A 3 -27.81 36.22 36.66
C LYS A 3 -27.55 35.39 35.39
N ILE A 4 -26.61 35.79 34.54
CA ILE A 4 -26.33 35.08 33.27
C ILE A 4 -25.24 34.00 33.42
N PHE A 5 -24.55 33.92 34.56
CA PHE A 5 -23.41 33.01 34.73
C PHE A 5 -23.78 31.55 35.11
N TYR A 6 -25.06 31.23 35.29
CA TYR A 6 -25.49 29.89 35.71
C TYR A 6 -26.02 28.99 34.58
N ILE A 7 -26.13 29.51 33.35
CA ILE A 7 -26.67 28.73 32.21
C ILE A 7 -25.57 27.90 31.51
N LEU A 8 -24.29 28.20 31.73
CA LEU A 8 -23.17 27.44 31.15
C LEU A 8 -22.81 26.14 31.92
N LEU A 9 -23.46 25.87 33.06
CA LEU A 9 -23.19 24.69 33.90
C LEU A 9 -24.06 23.46 33.54
N PHE A 10 -24.97 23.61 32.58
CA PHE A 10 -25.86 22.55 32.10
C PHE A 10 -25.75 22.31 30.59
N ILE A 11 -24.59 22.61 29.99
CA ILE A 11 -24.26 21.97 28.71
C ILE A 11 -23.80 20.57 29.10
N PRO A 12 -24.56 19.50 28.80
CA PRO A 12 -23.98 18.17 28.85
C PRO A 12 -22.79 18.25 27.90
N LEU A 13 -21.59 17.97 28.40
CA LEU A 13 -20.48 17.58 27.54
C LEU A 13 -20.96 16.32 26.83
N PHE A 14 -21.72 16.51 25.74
CA PHE A 14 -22.15 15.47 24.84
C PHE A 14 -20.89 14.74 24.39
N GLY A 15 -20.92 13.43 24.58
CA GLY A 15 -19.75 12.62 24.81
C GLY A 15 -18.65 12.80 23.77
N PHE A 16 -17.42 12.86 24.27
CA PHE A 16 -16.30 12.28 23.54
C PHE A 16 -16.58 10.77 23.44
N SER A 17 -17.41 10.35 22.49
CA SER A 17 -17.33 8.96 22.03
C SER A 17 -15.90 8.77 21.57
N GLN A 18 -15.19 7.83 22.19
CA GLN A 18 -13.84 7.50 21.76
C GLN A 18 -13.94 7.01 20.32
N THR A 19 -13.47 7.81 19.37
CA THR A 19 -13.48 7.42 17.97
C THR A 19 -12.36 6.41 17.77
N GLN A 20 -12.75 5.18 17.44
CA GLN A 20 -11.85 4.10 17.09
C GLN A 20 -11.48 4.24 15.61
N VAL A 21 -10.25 3.87 15.23
CA VAL A 21 -9.85 3.80 13.82
C VAL A 21 -10.64 2.69 13.14
N ASP A 22 -11.26 3.00 12.01
CA ASP A 22 -11.90 2.01 11.16
C ASP A 22 -10.83 1.16 10.44
N CYS A 23 -10.70 -0.10 10.84
CA CYS A 23 -9.72 -1.02 10.25
C CYS A 23 -9.91 -1.21 8.74
N SER A 24 -11.13 -1.00 8.20
CA SER A 24 -11.38 -1.10 6.75
C SER A 24 -10.77 0.06 5.96
N LEU A 25 -10.39 1.15 6.64
CA LEU A 25 -9.71 2.31 6.08
C LEU A 25 -8.19 2.28 6.29
N LEU A 26 -7.66 1.22 6.93
CA LEU A 26 -6.23 0.97 7.00
C LEU A 26 -5.80 0.06 5.84
N THR A 27 -4.67 0.38 5.22
CA THR A 27 -4.13 -0.42 4.12
C THR A 27 -2.63 -0.57 4.27
N VAL A 28 -2.13 -1.80 4.17
CA VAL A 28 -0.69 -2.06 4.05
C VAL A 28 -0.31 -1.83 2.59
N THR A 29 0.39 -0.74 2.32
CA THR A 29 0.76 -0.36 0.95
C THR A 29 2.02 -1.07 0.49
N ASP A 30 2.96 -1.32 1.40
CA ASP A 30 4.18 -2.05 1.09
C ASP A 30 4.74 -2.81 2.29
N VAL A 31 5.47 -3.90 1.99
CA VAL A 31 6.24 -4.68 2.96
C VAL A 31 7.62 -4.95 2.38
N ILE A 32 8.62 -4.28 2.96
CA ILE A 32 9.99 -4.32 2.47
C ILE A 32 10.82 -5.23 3.37
N PHE A 33 11.37 -6.29 2.80
CA PHE A 33 12.32 -7.19 3.46
C PHE A 33 13.76 -6.75 3.14
N GLN A 34 14.56 -6.59 4.18
CA GLN A 34 16.01 -6.42 4.11
C GLN A 34 16.66 -7.53 4.96
N ASN A 35 17.99 -7.66 4.94
CA ASN A 35 18.69 -8.82 5.51
C ASN A 35 18.23 -9.24 6.93
N ASP A 36 18.07 -8.28 7.84
CA ASP A 36 17.69 -8.53 9.23
C ASP A 36 16.44 -7.73 9.64
N SER A 37 15.74 -7.12 8.68
CA SER A 37 14.67 -6.20 9.00
C SER A 37 13.51 -6.26 8.02
N ILE A 38 12.34 -5.93 8.54
CA ILE A 38 11.09 -5.84 7.81
C ILE A 38 10.49 -4.47 8.10
N THR A 39 10.08 -3.79 7.04
CA THR A 39 9.42 -2.49 7.12
C THR A 39 8.01 -2.62 6.56
N PHE A 40 7.02 -2.17 7.33
CA PHE A 40 5.64 -2.08 6.90
C PHE A 40 5.31 -0.62 6.61
N GLU A 41 4.75 -0.33 5.44
CA GLU A 41 4.08 0.94 5.17
C GLU A 41 2.58 0.74 5.34
N ILE A 42 1.98 1.48 6.26
CA ILE A 42 0.54 1.43 6.54
C ILE A 42 -0.05 2.81 6.32
N PHE A 43 -0.98 2.90 5.37
CA PHE A 43 -1.75 4.09 5.08
C PHE A 43 -3.04 4.09 5.92
N ASN A 44 -3.32 5.20 6.57
CA ASN A 44 -4.57 5.43 7.28
C ASN A 44 -5.46 6.39 6.48
N ALA A 45 -6.49 5.87 5.82
CA ALA A 45 -7.46 6.65 5.06
C ALA A 45 -8.61 7.22 5.93
N ASP A 46 -8.64 6.89 7.22
CA ASP A 46 -9.63 7.41 8.16
C ASP A 46 -9.38 8.89 8.46
N THR A 47 -10.30 9.50 9.20
CA THR A 47 -10.24 10.82 9.80
C THR A 47 -9.70 10.80 11.24
N VAL A 48 -9.37 9.61 11.76
CA VAL A 48 -8.96 9.37 13.15
C VAL A 48 -7.48 8.98 13.21
N ASP A 49 -6.73 9.68 14.04
CA ASP A 49 -5.32 9.38 14.32
C ASP A 49 -5.18 8.11 15.18
N SER A 50 -4.18 7.29 14.89
CA SER A 50 -3.86 6.10 15.70
C SER A 50 -2.84 6.47 16.77
N HIS A 51 -3.10 6.14 18.04
CA HIS A 51 -2.18 6.45 19.14
C HIS A 51 -1.48 5.20 19.63
N TYR A 52 -0.22 5.35 19.99
CA TYR A 52 0.68 4.26 20.33
C TYR A 52 0.68 3.11 19.30
N PRO A 53 0.70 3.38 17.98
CA PRO A 53 0.52 2.33 16.98
C PRO A 53 1.79 1.49 16.80
N TYR A 54 1.61 0.21 16.50
CA TYR A 54 2.68 -0.72 16.12
C TYR A 54 2.16 -1.99 15.45
N VAL A 55 3.03 -2.68 14.74
CA VAL A 55 2.75 -4.05 14.28
C VAL A 55 3.17 -5.03 15.37
N ALA A 56 2.20 -5.71 15.98
CA ALA A 56 2.46 -6.61 17.09
C ALA A 56 3.12 -7.91 16.63
N PHE A 57 2.57 -8.52 15.58
CA PHE A 57 3.16 -9.68 14.92
C PHE A 57 2.60 -9.82 13.49
N THR A 58 3.33 -10.58 12.68
CA THR A 58 2.95 -10.90 11.30
C THR A 58 3.05 -12.39 11.05
N LEU A 59 2.02 -12.96 10.44
CA LEU A 59 1.96 -14.36 10.02
C LEU A 59 2.05 -14.46 8.49
N ASP A 60 2.73 -15.50 8.02
CA ASP A 60 2.63 -15.92 6.62
C ASP A 60 1.35 -16.74 6.37
N ALA A 61 1.12 -17.17 5.12
CA ALA A 61 -0.07 -17.94 4.77
C ALA A 61 -0.08 -19.39 5.32
N ASN A 62 1.07 -19.91 5.80
CA ASN A 62 1.14 -21.16 6.54
C ASN A 62 0.86 -20.99 8.04
N GLY A 63 0.81 -19.75 8.53
CA GLY A 63 0.65 -19.41 9.94
C GLY A 63 1.97 -19.26 10.69
N ASP A 64 3.11 -19.23 9.99
CA ASP A 64 4.42 -19.04 10.59
C ASP A 64 4.63 -17.57 10.97
N THR A 65 5.13 -17.31 12.18
CA THR A 65 5.40 -15.95 12.66
C THR A 65 6.68 -15.38 12.04
N ILE A 66 6.51 -14.46 11.10
CA ILE A 66 7.61 -13.78 10.40
C ILE A 66 8.28 -12.74 11.30
N GLN A 67 7.51 -12.03 12.11
CA GLN A 67 7.99 -10.89 12.89
C GLN A 67 7.15 -10.70 14.14
N ASN A 68 7.81 -10.23 15.21
CA ASN A 68 7.18 -9.69 16.41
C ASN A 68 7.67 -8.27 16.64
N GLY A 69 6.79 -7.38 17.09
CA GLY A 69 7.08 -5.97 17.21
C GLY A 69 6.62 -5.39 18.53
N GLN A 70 7.11 -4.19 18.80
CA GLN A 70 6.78 -3.41 19.97
C GLN A 70 6.40 -1.98 19.55
N MET A 71 5.79 -1.26 20.48
CA MET A 71 5.44 0.14 20.28
C MET A 71 6.68 0.96 19.90
N ASN A 72 6.57 1.73 18.80
CA ASN A 72 7.64 2.63 18.35
C ASN A 72 7.16 4.09 18.19
N TYR A 73 5.87 4.29 17.90
CA TYR A 73 5.29 5.63 17.76
C TYR A 73 4.39 5.99 18.92
N TYR A 74 4.36 7.27 19.26
CA TYR A 74 3.32 7.84 20.14
C TYR A 74 2.01 8.04 19.38
N MET A 75 2.08 8.32 18.07
CA MET A 75 0.93 8.63 17.22
C MET A 75 1.30 8.51 15.73
N THR A 76 0.32 8.17 14.91
CA THR A 76 0.34 8.28 13.43
C THR A 76 -0.90 8.99 12.94
N PHE A 77 -0.74 9.92 12.00
CA PHE A 77 -1.81 10.80 11.55
C PHE A 77 -2.73 10.14 10.52
N ALA A 78 -4.02 10.45 10.62
CA ALA A 78 -5.00 10.23 9.58
C ALA A 78 -4.57 10.87 8.25
N GLY A 79 -4.93 10.22 7.14
CA GLY A 79 -4.59 10.64 5.78
C GLY A 79 -3.12 10.48 5.39
N THR A 80 -2.30 9.76 6.16
CA THR A 80 -0.86 9.59 5.89
C THR A 80 -0.40 8.14 5.97
N SER A 81 0.69 7.83 5.25
CA SER A 81 1.42 6.57 5.41
C SER A 81 2.41 6.67 6.56
N SER A 82 2.49 5.62 7.36
CA SER A 82 3.45 5.46 8.45
C SER A 82 4.28 4.20 8.27
N PHE A 83 5.55 4.26 8.70
CA PHE A 83 6.53 3.21 8.46
C PHE A 83 6.93 2.53 9.76
N PHE A 84 6.71 1.21 9.84
CA PHE A 84 7.03 0.43 11.04
C PHE A 84 8.17 -0.53 10.73
N LEU A 85 9.30 -0.34 11.40
CA LEU A 85 10.53 -1.11 11.21
C LEU A 85 10.76 -2.07 12.38
N TYR A 86 10.99 -3.35 12.06
CA TYR A 86 11.29 -4.40 13.03
C TYR A 86 12.34 -5.37 12.52
N THR A 87 12.89 -6.18 13.42
CA THR A 87 13.64 -7.39 13.06
C THR A 87 12.66 -8.51 12.73
N HIS A 88 12.97 -9.32 11.71
CA HIS A 88 12.20 -10.51 11.37
C HIS A 88 12.90 -11.79 11.85
N ASN A 89 12.14 -12.87 11.96
CA ASN A 89 12.60 -14.20 12.37
C ASN A 89 13.02 -15.09 11.19
N LEU A 90 13.06 -14.55 9.97
CA LEU A 90 13.41 -15.29 8.77
C LEU A 90 14.90 -15.62 8.73
N GLU A 91 15.23 -16.84 8.31
CA GLU A 91 16.61 -17.24 8.04
C GLU A 91 17.04 -16.72 6.66
N PHE A 92 17.97 -15.75 6.64
CA PHE A 92 18.65 -15.31 5.43
C PHE A 92 20.02 -15.97 5.34
N GLY A 93 20.26 -16.71 4.27
CA GLY A 93 21.57 -17.31 3.99
C GLY A 93 22.04 -17.01 2.57
N PRO A 94 23.34 -17.09 2.26
CA PRO A 94 23.87 -16.86 0.92
C PRO A 94 23.30 -17.83 -0.15
N LEU A 95 22.66 -18.92 0.29
CA LEU A 95 22.01 -19.92 -0.57
C LEU A 95 20.51 -20.11 -0.25
N ASN A 96 19.98 -19.41 0.76
CA ASN A 96 18.59 -19.53 1.20
C ASN A 96 17.93 -18.15 1.10
N LEU A 97 17.09 -17.95 0.08
CA LEU A 97 16.10 -16.88 0.13
C LEU A 97 15.02 -17.26 1.15
N PRO A 98 14.51 -16.31 1.95
CA PRO A 98 13.37 -16.57 2.80
C PRO A 98 12.16 -16.98 1.94
N SER A 99 11.57 -18.13 2.22
CA SER A 99 10.31 -18.53 1.60
C SER A 99 9.16 -17.85 2.35
N ILE A 100 8.79 -16.65 1.92
CA ILE A 100 7.60 -15.97 2.43
C ILE A 100 6.41 -16.42 1.60
N ILE A 101 5.37 -16.90 2.27
CA ILE A 101 4.15 -17.36 1.61
C ILE A 101 3.06 -16.31 1.83
N TYR A 102 2.58 -15.74 0.73
CA TYR A 102 1.53 -14.73 0.73
C TYR A 102 0.13 -15.37 0.68
N PRO A 103 -0.91 -14.67 1.17
CA PRO A 103 -0.87 -13.33 1.76
C PRO A 103 -0.29 -13.30 3.18
N LEU A 104 0.28 -12.15 3.56
CA LEU A 104 0.67 -11.88 4.93
C LEU A 104 -0.53 -11.40 5.74
N THR A 105 -0.62 -11.86 6.97
CA THR A 105 -1.59 -11.37 7.96
C THR A 105 -0.84 -10.54 8.99
N ILE A 106 -1.13 -9.25 9.06
CA ILE A 106 -0.41 -8.24 9.83
C ILE A 106 -1.33 -7.72 10.93
N TYR A 107 -0.93 -7.90 12.19
CA TYR A 107 -1.71 -7.47 13.35
C TYR A 107 -1.27 -6.07 13.80
N PHE A 108 -1.95 -5.06 13.25
CA PHE A 108 -1.73 -3.66 13.59
C PHE A 108 -2.46 -3.29 14.88
N THR A 109 -1.74 -2.83 15.89
CA THR A 109 -2.27 -2.58 17.23
C THR A 109 -2.10 -1.10 17.59
N TYR A 110 -3.10 -0.53 18.24
CA TYR A 110 -3.10 0.88 18.69
C TYR A 110 -3.98 1.05 19.94
N SER A 111 -3.99 2.25 20.48
CA SER A 111 -4.87 2.66 21.59
C SER A 111 -5.55 3.98 21.29
N ASN A 112 -6.58 4.30 22.07
CA ASN A 112 -7.11 5.66 22.15
C ASN A 112 -6.39 6.38 23.30
N LEU A 113 -6.08 7.68 23.15
CA LEU A 113 -5.37 8.55 24.13
C LEU A 113 -5.87 8.48 25.59
N THR A 114 -7.04 7.87 25.81
CA THR A 114 -7.74 7.77 27.10
C THR A 114 -7.80 6.34 27.65
N GLY A 115 -7.16 5.36 27.00
CA GLY A 115 -7.12 3.96 27.41
C GLY A 115 -6.06 3.66 28.47
N GLU A 116 -6.34 2.67 29.33
CA GLU A 116 -5.44 2.26 30.43
C GLU A 116 -4.13 1.63 29.95
N ASN A 117 -4.05 1.15 28.70
CA ASN A 117 -2.86 0.48 28.19
C ASN A 117 -2.62 0.78 26.70
N PRO A 118 -1.34 0.84 26.26
CA PRO A 118 -1.02 0.72 24.85
C PRO A 118 -1.44 -0.65 24.32
N GLY A 119 -1.96 -0.66 23.09
CA GLY A 119 -2.41 -1.86 22.39
C GLY A 119 -3.81 -2.34 22.74
N GLN A 120 -4.74 -1.43 23.03
CA GLN A 120 -6.13 -1.77 23.37
C GLN A 120 -6.94 -2.34 22.19
N TYR A 121 -6.59 -1.95 20.96
CA TYR A 121 -7.30 -2.32 19.74
C TYR A 121 -6.33 -2.95 18.74
N THR A 122 -6.82 -3.93 17.99
CA THR A 122 -6.05 -4.60 16.94
C THR A 122 -6.87 -4.69 15.67
N CYS A 123 -6.26 -4.31 14.56
CA CYS A 123 -6.74 -4.52 13.20
C CYS A 123 -5.93 -5.66 12.56
N GLU A 124 -6.63 -6.58 11.92
CA GLU A 124 -6.03 -7.59 11.06
C GLU A 124 -5.97 -7.03 9.63
N LEU A 125 -4.76 -6.81 9.13
CA LEU A 125 -4.51 -6.27 7.80
C LEU A 125 -3.89 -7.36 6.92
N ILE A 126 -4.32 -7.42 5.66
CA ILE A 126 -3.85 -8.42 4.71
C ILE A 126 -2.95 -7.74 3.67
N TYR A 127 -1.78 -8.31 3.43
CA TYR A 127 -0.87 -7.83 2.38
C TYR A 127 -0.56 -8.94 1.36
N ASN A 128 -0.73 -8.62 0.08
CA ASN A 128 -0.33 -9.48 -1.01
C ASN A 128 0.29 -8.62 -2.13
N PRO A 129 1.56 -8.81 -2.50
CA PRO A 129 2.22 -7.99 -3.52
C PRO A 129 1.57 -8.13 -4.91
N GLN A 130 0.79 -9.19 -5.16
CA GLN A 130 0.07 -9.36 -6.42
C GLN A 130 -1.22 -8.54 -6.52
N MET A 131 -1.66 -7.88 -5.45
CA MET A 131 -2.93 -7.16 -5.43
C MET A 131 -2.93 -5.84 -6.20
N ASP A 132 -1.75 -5.35 -6.63
CA ASP A 132 -1.59 -4.05 -7.31
C ASP A 132 -1.35 -4.14 -8.83
N MET A 133 -1.38 -5.33 -9.41
CA MET A 133 -1.27 -5.51 -10.88
C MET A 133 -2.63 -5.47 -11.58
N ASN A 134 -3.52 -4.57 -11.21
CA ASN A 134 -4.57 -4.14 -12.13
C ASN A 134 -3.98 -3.06 -13.04
N HIS A 135 -3.07 -3.47 -13.93
CA HIS A 135 -2.83 -2.71 -15.15
C HIS A 135 -4.14 -2.73 -15.94
N VAL A 136 -5.03 -1.79 -15.66
CA VAL A 136 -6.03 -1.35 -16.62
C VAL A 136 -5.20 -0.73 -17.73
N VAL A 137 -4.74 -1.55 -18.68
CA VAL A 137 -4.28 -1.05 -19.98
C VAL A 137 -5.53 -0.40 -20.54
N PRO A 138 -5.61 0.94 -20.58
CA PRO A 138 -6.77 1.57 -21.17
C PRO A 138 -6.79 1.04 -22.61
N ASN A 139 -7.94 0.52 -23.02
CA ASN A 139 -8.16 0.01 -24.38
C ASN A 139 -8.20 1.21 -25.34
N GLN A 140 -7.11 1.96 -25.40
CA GLN A 140 -6.91 3.05 -26.33
C GLN A 140 -6.65 2.38 -27.68
N THR A 141 -7.59 2.55 -28.60
CA THR A 141 -7.39 2.23 -30.01
C THR A 141 -6.17 3.00 -30.50
N LYS A 142 -5.07 2.28 -30.74
CA LYS A 142 -3.82 2.83 -31.23
C LYS A 142 -4.01 3.41 -32.63
N ILE A 143 -3.59 4.64 -32.86
CA ILE A 143 -3.71 5.29 -34.17
C ILE A 143 -2.35 5.20 -34.86
N LYS A 144 -2.30 4.57 -36.04
CA LYS A 144 -1.07 4.51 -36.84
C LYS A 144 -0.73 5.92 -37.34
N VAL A 145 0.41 6.45 -36.90
CA VAL A 145 0.89 7.81 -37.25
C VAL A 145 1.69 7.78 -38.54
N LYS A 146 2.61 6.82 -38.69
CA LYS A 146 3.47 6.71 -39.87
C LYS A 146 4.05 5.31 -40.05
N THR A 147 4.41 4.98 -41.28
CA THR A 147 5.21 3.81 -41.61
C THR A 147 6.63 4.25 -41.95
N ILE A 148 7.63 3.59 -41.37
CA ILE A 148 9.05 3.83 -41.66
C ILE A 148 9.75 2.56 -42.14
N ASP A 149 10.82 2.72 -42.92
CA ASP A 149 11.72 1.63 -43.27
C ASP A 149 12.73 1.33 -42.13
N ILE A 150 13.55 0.30 -42.33
CA ILE A 150 14.60 -0.10 -41.37
C ILE A 150 15.66 1.00 -41.13
N LEU A 151 15.74 2.00 -42.00
CA LEU A 151 16.65 3.14 -41.87
C LEU A 151 15.95 4.37 -41.28
N GLY A 152 14.69 4.24 -40.84
CA GLY A 152 13.91 5.30 -40.20
C GLY A 152 13.31 6.33 -41.16
N ARG A 153 13.33 6.07 -42.47
CA ARG A 153 12.75 6.97 -43.48
C ARG A 153 11.28 6.67 -43.66
N ALA A 154 10.46 7.69 -43.90
CA ALA A 154 9.05 7.50 -44.23
C ALA A 154 8.92 6.59 -45.45
N SER A 155 8.07 5.57 -45.35
CA SER A 155 7.89 4.55 -46.38
C SER A 155 6.41 4.29 -46.60
N GLU A 156 6.06 3.95 -47.84
CA GLU A 156 4.72 3.46 -48.18
C GLU A 156 4.66 1.95 -48.03
N ASP A 157 3.48 1.37 -48.27
CA ASP A 157 3.24 -0.06 -48.17
C ASP A 157 3.84 -0.81 -49.38
N VAL A 158 5.14 -1.10 -49.29
CA VAL A 158 5.92 -1.76 -50.35
C VAL A 158 6.07 -3.26 -50.09
N LEU A 159 5.88 -4.06 -51.12
CA LEU A 159 6.10 -5.52 -51.10
C LEU A 159 7.56 -5.88 -50.82
N ASN A 160 7.76 -7.02 -50.17
CA ASN A 160 9.05 -7.66 -49.88
C ASN A 160 10.04 -6.74 -49.14
N LYS A 161 9.53 -5.78 -48.35
CA LYS A 161 10.32 -4.91 -47.47
C LYS A 161 9.79 -4.97 -46.05
N ILE A 162 10.71 -4.90 -45.09
CA ILE A 162 10.36 -4.75 -43.67
C ILE A 162 9.91 -3.32 -43.43
N LEU A 163 8.68 -3.17 -42.94
CA LEU A 163 8.04 -1.92 -42.59
C LEU A 163 7.85 -1.86 -41.06
N ILE A 164 7.98 -0.68 -40.50
CA ILE A 164 7.77 -0.41 -39.08
C ILE A 164 6.67 0.65 -38.98
N ASP A 165 5.48 0.24 -38.56
CA ASP A 165 4.37 1.14 -38.26
C ASP A 165 4.60 1.75 -36.86
N VAL A 166 4.52 3.07 -36.75
CA VAL A 166 4.68 3.83 -35.51
C VAL A 166 3.33 4.39 -35.09
N TYR A 167 2.98 4.22 -33.83
CA TYR A 167 1.70 4.66 -33.25
C TYR A 167 1.85 5.92 -32.40
N ASP A 168 0.72 6.56 -32.11
CA ASP A 168 0.61 7.78 -31.30
C ASP A 168 1.03 7.57 -29.84
N ASP A 169 0.87 6.36 -29.32
CA ASP A 169 1.34 5.93 -27.99
C ASP A 169 2.86 5.66 -27.94
N GLY A 170 3.59 5.86 -29.05
CA GLY A 170 5.02 5.59 -29.16
C GLY A 170 5.38 4.12 -29.34
N SER A 171 4.41 3.21 -29.37
CA SER A 171 4.65 1.81 -29.74
C SER A 171 4.92 1.66 -31.23
N PHE A 172 5.49 0.51 -31.61
CA PHE A 172 5.77 0.19 -33.01
C PHE A 172 5.41 -1.26 -33.33
N GLN A 173 4.96 -1.49 -34.56
CA GLN A 173 4.68 -2.81 -35.10
C GLN A 173 5.52 -3.05 -36.36
N LYS A 174 6.22 -4.18 -36.41
CA LYS A 174 7.01 -4.59 -37.58
C LYS A 174 6.15 -5.50 -38.46
N ARG A 175 6.13 -5.28 -39.77
CA ARG A 175 5.43 -6.15 -40.74
C ARG A 175 6.19 -6.25 -42.05
N ILE A 176 5.88 -7.29 -42.82
CA ILE A 176 6.31 -7.48 -44.20
C ILE A 176 5.06 -7.81 -45.03
N ILE A 177 4.95 -7.23 -46.23
CA ILE A 177 3.90 -7.56 -47.18
C ILE A 177 4.55 -8.46 -48.24
N ILE A 178 4.03 -9.66 -48.42
CA ILE A 178 4.53 -10.65 -49.39
C ILE A 178 3.39 -10.93 -50.39
N GLU A 179 3.73 -11.19 -51.65
CA GLU A 179 2.81 -11.62 -52.70
C GLU A 179 2.43 -13.11 -52.56
#